data_AF-A0A1G2VJ41-F1
#
_entry.id   AF-A0A1G2VJ41-F1
#
_cell.length_a   1.000
_cell.length_b   1.000
_cell.length_c   1.000
_cell.angle_alpha   90.00
_cell.angle_beta   90.00
_cell.angle_gamma   90.00
#
_symmetry.space_group_name_H-M   'P 1'
#
loop_
_entity.id
_entity.type
_entity.pdbx_description
1 polymer ?
#
loop_
_entity_poly.entity_id
_entity_poly.type
_entity_poly.pdbx_seq_one_letter_code
_entity_poly.pdbx_strand_id
1 'polypeptide(L)'
;MNSITPRQLAERRFIMRYVSELKNKDLSGEVCLLRVDLNIDPEQARYSPRISSIIPTIRFFTERNAKVVLLSHRGRPKGFDQKRLSLRPFAKILAVKLRSRVYFFPTFDFARLRKKID
;
A
#
# COMPACT_ATOMS: atom_id res chain seq x y z
N MET A 1 5.64 20.26 -19.26
CA MET A 1 5.24 19.03 -18.55
C MET A 1 4.04 18.46 -19.26
N ASN A 2 4.20 17.36 -20.00
CA ASN A 2 3.11 16.77 -20.77
C ASN A 2 2.15 16.04 -19.83
N SER A 3 1.05 16.70 -19.45
CA SER A 3 -0.02 16.08 -18.66
C SER A 3 -0.81 15.13 -19.56
N ILE A 4 -0.72 13.84 -19.27
CA ILE A 4 -1.47 12.78 -19.95
C ILE A 4 -2.95 12.95 -19.63
N THR A 5 -3.80 12.96 -20.66
CA THR A 5 -5.25 13.11 -20.52
C THR A 5 -5.90 11.83 -19.99
N PRO A 6 -7.06 11.90 -19.30
CA PRO A 6 -7.82 10.71 -18.87
C PRO A 6 -8.15 9.74 -20.02
N ARG A 7 -8.33 10.25 -21.24
CA ARG A 7 -8.57 9.47 -22.45
C ARG A 7 -7.34 8.67 -22.87
N GLN A 8 -6.16 9.29 -22.84
CA GLN A 8 -4.88 8.61 -23.10
C GLN A 8 -4.53 7.56 -22.03
N LEU A 9 -5.03 7.72 -20.80
CA LEU A 9 -4.94 6.70 -19.75
C LEU A 9 -5.88 5.51 -19.99
N ALA A 10 -7.08 5.75 -20.51
CA ALA A 10 -8.05 4.69 -20.82
C ALA A 10 -7.66 3.85 -22.05
N GLU A 11 -6.95 4.44 -23.01
CA GLU A 11 -6.44 3.75 -24.21
C GLU A 11 -5.19 2.90 -23.94
N ARG A 12 -4.52 3.09 -22.78
CA ARG A 12 -3.47 2.17 -22.33
C ARG A 12 -4.11 0.83 -21.95
N ARG A 13 -3.83 -0.22 -22.72
CA ARG A 13 -4.04 -1.60 -22.26
C ARG A 13 -3.31 -1.78 -20.93
N PHE A 14 -4.06 -1.87 -19.83
CA PHE A 14 -3.54 -2.31 -18.55
C PHE A 14 -3.19 -3.78 -18.66
N ILE A 15 -1.98 -4.06 -19.13
CA ILE A 15 -1.43 -5.42 -19.12
C ILE A 15 -1.15 -5.75 -17.66
N MET A 16 -1.93 -6.67 -17.10
CA MET A 16 -1.58 -7.27 -15.81
C MET A 16 -0.23 -7.97 -15.97
N ARG A 17 0.71 -7.61 -15.09
CA ARG A 17 2.05 -8.18 -15.05
C ARG A 17 2.29 -8.78 -13.69
N TYR A 18 3.07 -9.84 -13.66
CA TYR A 18 3.56 -10.37 -12.40
C TYR A 18 4.66 -9.47 -11.84
N VAL A 19 4.73 -9.38 -10.51
CA VAL A 19 5.82 -8.64 -9.84
C VAL A 19 7.20 -9.17 -10.25
N SER A 20 7.30 -10.47 -10.54
CA SER A 20 8.53 -11.11 -11.03
C SER A 20 9.03 -10.54 -12.36
N GLU A 21 8.15 -9.99 -13.20
CA GLU A 21 8.51 -9.39 -14.48
C GLU A 21 9.09 -7.97 -14.31
N LEU A 22 8.96 -7.38 -13.12
CA LEU A 22 9.48 -6.05 -12.82
C LEU A 22 10.93 -6.08 -12.31
N LYS A 23 11.57 -7.25 -12.20
CA LYS A 23 12.91 -7.42 -11.60
C LYS A 23 13.99 -6.51 -12.20
N ASN A 24 13.93 -6.28 -13.52
CA ASN A 24 14.91 -5.50 -14.29
C ASN A 24 14.43 -4.08 -14.60
N LYS A 25 13.27 -3.67 -14.09
CA LYS A 25 12.72 -2.34 -14.31
C LYS A 25 13.28 -1.38 -13.25
N ASP A 26 13.64 -0.16 -13.65
CA ASP A 26 13.88 0.92 -12.70
C ASP A 26 12.54 1.36 -12.08
N LEU A 27 12.46 1.29 -10.75
CA LEU A 27 11.29 1.64 -9.96
C LEU A 27 11.59 2.80 -9.00
N SER A 28 12.77 3.40 -9.09
CA SER A 28 13.19 4.48 -8.18
C SER A 28 12.24 5.66 -8.28
N GLY A 29 11.71 6.12 -7.15
CA GLY A 29 10.76 7.24 -7.08
C GLY A 29 9.33 6.93 -7.52
N GLU A 30 9.08 5.78 -8.15
CA GLU A 30 7.74 5.34 -8.56
C GLU A 30 6.87 5.03 -7.34
N VAL A 31 5.56 5.26 -7.47
CA VAL A 31 4.58 5.01 -6.40
C VAL A 31 3.82 3.72 -6.68
N CYS A 32 4.02 2.71 -5.83
CA CYS A 32 3.26 1.47 -5.84
C CYS A 32 2.04 1.58 -4.90
N LEU A 33 0.83 1.64 -5.45
CA LEU A 33 -0.40 1.43 -4.68
C LEU A 33 -0.62 -0.08 -4.51
N LEU A 34 -0.24 -0.61 -3.34
CA LEU A 34 -0.33 -2.02 -3.03
C LEU A 34 -1.60 -2.32 -2.22
N ARG A 35 -2.57 -2.95 -2.88
CA ARG A 35 -3.76 -3.47 -2.21
C ARG A 35 -3.41 -4.76 -1.47
N VAL A 36 -3.68 -4.80 -0.17
CA VAL A 36 -3.39 -5.93 0.71
C VAL A 36 -4.62 -6.35 1.50
N ASP A 37 -4.62 -7.57 2.04
CA ASP A 37 -5.68 -8.08 2.90
C ASP A 37 -5.25 -8.08 4.37
N LEU A 38 -5.70 -7.05 5.10
CA LEU A 38 -5.51 -6.88 6.53
C LEU A 38 -6.84 -7.06 7.29
N ASN A 39 -7.81 -7.78 6.70
CA ASN A 39 -9.10 -8.06 7.32
C ASN A 39 -8.97 -9.15 8.39
N ILE A 40 -8.19 -8.85 9.44
CA ILE A 40 -7.94 -9.69 10.60
C ILE A 40 -7.96 -8.85 11.87
N ASP A 41 -7.98 -9.54 13.00
CA ASP A 41 -7.76 -8.92 14.29
C ASP A 41 -6.27 -8.49 14.45
N PRO A 42 -5.98 -7.23 14.79
CA PRO A 42 -4.64 -6.74 15.11
C PRO A 42 -3.91 -7.56 16.17
N GLU A 43 -4.62 -8.09 17.17
CA GLU A 43 -4.00 -8.88 18.24
C GLU A 43 -3.42 -10.19 17.71
N GLN A 44 -4.05 -10.76 16.68
CA GLN A 44 -3.61 -11.98 16.01
C GLN A 44 -2.67 -11.72 14.82
N ALA A 45 -2.55 -10.47 14.39
CA ALA A 45 -1.86 -10.11 13.16
C ALA A 45 -0.35 -10.39 13.19
N ARG A 46 0.30 -10.34 14.36
CA ARG A 46 1.77 -10.47 14.48
C ARG A 46 2.34 -11.75 13.86
N TYR A 47 1.59 -12.84 13.94
CA TYR A 47 1.97 -14.17 13.42
C TYR A 47 1.09 -14.62 12.24
N SER A 48 0.20 -13.75 11.76
CA SER A 48 -0.71 -14.10 10.68
C SER A 48 0.04 -14.30 9.35
N PRO A 49 -0.27 -15.36 8.59
CA PRO A 49 0.22 -15.54 7.22
C PRO A 49 -0.07 -14.36 6.30
N ARG A 50 -1.14 -13.59 6.58
CA ARG A 50 -1.50 -12.39 5.81
C ARG A 50 -0.51 -11.25 5.97
N ILE A 51 0.13 -11.15 7.13
CA ILE A 51 1.20 -10.18 7.35
C ILE A 51 2.48 -10.69 6.71
N SER A 52 2.88 -11.93 6.96
CA SER A 52 4.13 -12.46 6.41
C SER A 52 4.13 -12.52 4.87
N SER A 53 2.98 -12.79 4.24
CA SER A 53 2.87 -12.89 2.77
C SER A 53 3.07 -11.56 2.04
N ILE A 54 2.76 -10.42 2.68
CA ILE A 54 2.90 -9.11 2.05
C ILE A 54 4.29 -8.50 2.22
N ILE A 55 5.08 -8.94 3.23
CA ILE A 55 6.42 -8.39 3.51
C ILE A 55 7.36 -8.50 2.30
N PRO A 56 7.48 -9.65 1.60
CA PRO A 56 8.37 -9.78 0.45
C PRO A 56 8.03 -8.79 -0.67
N THR A 57 6.73 -8.57 -0.92
CA THR A 57 6.28 -7.63 -1.95
C THR A 57 6.60 -6.19 -1.58
N ILE A 58 6.37 -5.80 -0.31
CA ILE A 58 6.72 -4.45 0.15
C ILE A 58 8.23 -4.22 0.02
N ARG A 59 9.04 -5.19 0.49
CA ARG A 59 10.50 -5.12 0.41
C ARG A 59 11.00 -5.00 -1.02
N PHE A 60 10.44 -5.78 -1.95
CA PHE A 60 10.79 -5.75 -3.37
C PHE A 60 10.77 -4.32 -3.94
N PHE A 61 9.71 -3.56 -3.63
CA PHE A 61 9.56 -2.17 -4.06
C PHE A 61 10.45 -1.21 -3.26
N THR A 62 10.45 -1.30 -1.92
CA THR A 62 11.21 -0.34 -1.09
C THR A 62 12.73 -0.47 -1.26
N GLU A 63 13.25 -1.68 -1.45
CA GLU A 63 14.69 -1.92 -1.71
C GLU A 63 15.14 -1.36 -3.07
N ARG A 64 14.18 -1.02 -3.95
CA ARG A 64 14.41 -0.37 -5.25
C ARG A 64 14.10 1.12 -5.24
N ASN A 65 14.05 1.74 -4.04
CA ASN A 65 13.71 3.15 -3.85
C ASN A 65 12.31 3.55 -4.36
N ALA A 66 11.41 2.59 -4.55
CA ALA A 66 10.01 2.88 -4.85
C ALA A 66 9.27 3.26 -3.55
N LYS A 67 8.28 4.14 -3.69
CA LYS A 67 7.37 4.54 -2.61
C LYS A 67 6.21 3.54 -2.57
N VAL A 68 5.90 2.97 -1.41
CA VAL A 68 4.79 2.00 -1.27
C VAL A 68 3.64 2.61 -0.45
N VAL A 69 2.45 2.60 -1.05
CA VAL A 69 1.19 3.00 -0.41
C VAL A 69 0.33 1.78 -0.21
N LEU A 70 0.06 1.42 1.04
CA LEU A 70 -0.78 0.26 1.37
C LEU A 70 -2.24 0.65 1.42
N LEU A 71 -3.08 -0.12 0.73
CA LEU A 71 -4.54 0.01 0.78
C LEU A 71 -5.16 -1.30 1.25
N SER A 72 -6.03 -1.24 2.24
CA SER A 72 -6.76 -2.41 2.74
C SER A 72 -8.12 -2.03 3.27
N HIS A 73 -8.89 -3.03 3.68
CA HIS A 73 -10.17 -2.88 4.35
C HIS A 73 -10.17 -3.71 5.64
N ARG A 74 -11.07 -3.37 6.57
CA ARG A 74 -11.38 -4.20 7.74
C ARG A 74 -12.87 -4.21 7.98
N GLY A 75 -13.43 -5.40 8.10
CA GLY A 75 -14.86 -5.64 8.22
C GLY A 75 -15.66 -4.97 7.11
N ARG A 76 -16.91 -4.62 7.45
CA ARG A 76 -17.86 -3.97 6.54
C ARG A 76 -18.46 -2.75 7.25
N PRO A 77 -17.72 -1.64 7.32
CA PRO A 77 -18.18 -0.48 8.06
C PRO A 77 -19.40 0.15 7.38
N LYS A 78 -20.41 0.53 8.17
CA LYS A 78 -21.53 1.36 7.70
C LYS A 78 -21.16 2.83 7.91
N GLY A 79 -20.16 3.31 7.16
CA GLY A 79 -19.59 4.65 7.31
C GLY A 79 -18.15 4.62 7.82
N PHE A 80 -17.78 5.57 8.68
CA PHE A 80 -16.42 5.71 9.19
C PHE A 80 -16.29 5.23 10.64
N ASP A 81 -15.63 4.08 10.84
CA ASP A 81 -15.40 3.49 12.17
C ASP A 81 -13.90 3.48 12.51
N GLN A 82 -13.43 4.55 13.14
CA GLN A 82 -12.03 4.67 13.58
C GLN A 82 -11.69 3.85 14.82
N LYS A 83 -12.69 3.38 15.58
CA LYS A 83 -12.43 2.71 16.86
C LYS A 83 -12.19 1.22 16.64
N ARG A 84 -13.10 0.54 15.93
CA ARG A 84 -13.07 -0.92 15.79
C ARG A 84 -12.39 -1.38 14.50
N LEU A 85 -12.67 -0.67 13.40
CA LEU A 85 -12.27 -1.10 12.05
C LEU A 85 -11.08 -0.31 11.49
N SER A 86 -10.42 0.49 12.32
CA SER A 86 -9.21 1.21 11.92
C SER A 86 -8.05 0.28 11.57
N LEU A 87 -7.26 0.69 10.56
CA LEU A 87 -6.02 0.04 10.16
C LEU A 87 -4.79 0.55 10.94
N ARG A 88 -4.96 1.54 11.83
CA ARG A 88 -3.86 2.14 12.62
C ARG A 88 -2.98 1.10 13.35
N PRO A 89 -3.51 0.03 13.95
CA PRO A 89 -2.67 -0.97 14.61
C PRO A 89 -1.67 -1.64 13.67
N PHE A 90 -2.05 -1.85 12.40
CA PHE A 90 -1.22 -2.51 11.40
C PHE A 90 -0.01 -1.67 11.01
N ALA A 91 -0.09 -0.33 11.10
CA ALA A 91 1.09 0.52 10.87
C ALA A 91 2.22 0.20 11.86
N LYS A 92 1.89 -0.01 13.15
CA LYS A 92 2.88 -0.42 14.16
C LYS A 92 3.43 -1.82 13.89
N ILE A 93 2.55 -2.77 13.57
CA ILE A 93 2.92 -4.17 13.29
C ILE A 93 3.86 -4.24 12.08
N LEU A 94 3.50 -3.56 10.99
CA LEU A 94 4.30 -3.51 9.77
C LEU A 94 5.62 -2.77 9.98
N ALA A 95 5.63 -1.69 10.76
CA ALA A 95 6.87 -0.98 11.08
C ALA A 95 7.90 -1.90 11.76
N VAL A 96 7.46 -2.75 12.70
CA VAL A 96 8.32 -3.74 13.35
C VAL A 96 8.82 -4.79 12.35
N LYS A 97 7.92 -5.35 11.52
CA LYS A 97 8.29 -6.41 10.54
C LYS A 97 9.21 -5.90 9.43
N LEU A 98 9.00 -4.66 8.99
CA LEU A 98 9.79 -4.02 7.93
C LEU A 98 11.06 -3.35 8.47
N ARG A 99 11.17 -3.16 9.79
CA ARG A 99 12.23 -2.35 10.43
C ARG A 99 12.33 -0.96 9.79
N SER A 100 11.18 -0.38 9.47
CA SER A 100 11.06 0.90 8.78
C SER A 100 9.86 1.68 9.31
N ARG A 101 9.85 3.00 9.12
CA ARG A 101 8.72 3.84 9.52
C ARG A 101 7.53 3.57 8.60
N VAL A 102 6.37 3.32 9.20
CA VAL A 102 5.10 3.19 8.47
C VAL A 102 4.16 4.28 8.94
N TYR A 103 3.79 5.18 8.04
CA TYR A 103 2.85 6.26 8.32
C TYR A 103 1.41 5.79 8.11
N PHE A 104 0.53 6.08 9.08
CA PHE A 104 -0.89 5.83 8.96
C PHE A 104 -1.63 7.13 8.64
N PHE A 105 -2.42 7.11 7.57
CA PHE A 105 -3.35 8.18 7.24
C PHE A 105 -4.73 7.85 7.82
N PRO A 106 -5.26 8.66 8.76
CA PRO A 106 -6.53 8.38 9.41
C PRO A 106 -7.73 8.58 8.49
N THR A 107 -7.55 9.30 7.38
CA THR A 107 -8.59 9.67 6.42
C THR A 107 -8.08 9.45 5.01
N PHE A 108 -8.99 9.14 4.09
CA PHE A 108 -8.68 9.02 2.67
C PHE A 108 -8.75 10.39 1.99
N ASP A 109 -7.75 11.23 2.30
CA ASP A 109 -7.57 12.55 1.67
C ASP A 109 -6.41 12.45 0.68
N PHE A 110 -6.76 12.37 -0.61
CA PHE A 110 -5.79 12.25 -1.69
C PHE A 110 -4.87 13.45 -1.81
N ALA A 111 -5.36 14.67 -1.55
CA ALA A 111 -4.55 15.88 -1.67
C ALA A 111 -3.45 15.88 -0.60
N ARG A 112 -3.80 15.51 0.64
CA ARG A 112 -2.84 15.35 1.73
C ARG A 112 -1.88 14.18 1.51
N LEU A 113 -2.39 13.05 1.01
CA LEU A 113 -1.59 11.87 0.71
C LEU A 113 -0.52 12.21 -0.34
N ARG A 114 -0.92 12.86 -1.45
CA ARG A 114 -0.02 13.24 -2.53
C ARG A 114 1.11 14.15 -2.05
N LYS A 115 0.80 15.21 -1.31
CA LYS A 115 1.81 16.13 -0.72
C LYS A 115 2.83 15.44 0.20
N LYS A 116 2.48 14.27 0.76
CA LYS A 116 3.36 13.52 1.67
C LYS A 116 4.16 12.44 0.96
N ILE A 117 3.64 11.92 -0.15
CA ILE A 117 4.31 10.94 -1.00
C ILE A 117 5.32 11.64 -1.89
N ASP A 118 4.94 12.72 -2.57
CA ASP A 118 5.80 13.49 -3.48
C ASP A 118 7.00 14.06 -2.73
#